data_AF-A0A957M981-F1
#
_entry.id   AF-A0A957M981-F1
#
_cell.length_a   1.000
_cell.length_b   1.000
_cell.length_c   1.000
_cell.angle_alpha   90.00
_cell.angle_beta   90.00
_cell.angle_gamma   90.00
#
_symmetry.space_group_name_H-M   'P 1'
#
loop_
_entity.id
_entity.type
_entity.pdbx_description
1 polymer ?
#
loop_
_entity_poly.entity_id
_entity_poly.type
_entity_poly.pdbx_seq_one_letter_code
_entity_poly.pdbx_strand_id
1 'polypeptide(L)'
;NAYGAPFPSILYADVQPEWDEHTILCMSLSKLGMPGPRTGIVIAAPPIARAVAALNAVISLAPTSTGAALALDMVESGEVIRLSQEVIRPFYKAKAEQAVAWVREAMGE
;
A
#
# COMPACT_ATOMS: atom_id res chain seq x y z
N ASN A 1 1.85 -5.05 -4.31
CA ASN A 1 2.63 -4.52 -3.20
C ASN A 1 1.74 -3.83 -2.16
N ALA A 2 1.59 -4.40 -0.97
CA ALA A 2 0.83 -3.79 0.13
C ALA A 2 1.73 -3.17 1.23
N TYR A 3 3.04 -3.38 1.15
CA TYR A 3 4.00 -3.09 2.23
C TYR A 3 5.18 -2.22 1.77
N GLY A 4 5.53 -2.24 0.48
CA GLY A 4 6.72 -1.58 -0.04
C GLY A 4 6.50 -0.16 -0.55
N ALA A 5 7.48 0.30 -1.33
CA ALA A 5 7.50 1.62 -1.90
C ALA A 5 6.41 1.84 -2.98
N PRO A 6 6.00 3.09 -3.23
CA PRO A 6 6.37 4.31 -2.49
C PRO A 6 5.61 4.47 -1.15
N PHE A 7 4.48 3.80 -0.98
CA PHE A 7 3.71 3.77 0.26
C PHE A 7 3.07 2.38 0.48
N PRO A 8 2.95 1.89 1.73
CA PRO A 8 3.34 2.53 2.99
C PRO A 8 4.82 2.38 3.38
N SER A 9 5.66 1.80 2.52
CA SER A 9 7.13 1.70 2.71
C SER A 9 7.59 1.12 4.06
N ILE A 10 6.86 0.10 4.52
CA ILE A 10 7.19 -0.69 5.72
C ILE A 10 8.06 -1.91 5.41
N LEU A 11 8.67 -1.94 4.23
CA LEU A 11 9.84 -2.76 3.96
C LEU A 11 11.07 -2.02 4.51
N TYR A 12 11.76 -2.62 5.49
CA TYR A 12 12.94 -2.03 6.14
C TYR A 12 14.24 -2.23 5.35
N ALA A 13 14.12 -2.69 4.11
CA ALA A 13 15.20 -2.72 3.12
C ALA A 13 15.08 -1.52 2.19
N ASP A 14 16.19 -1.09 1.60
CA ASP A 14 16.15 -0.16 0.47
C ASP A 14 15.65 -0.92 -0.76
N VAL A 15 14.51 -0.49 -1.29
CA VAL A 15 13.83 -1.14 -2.42
C VAL A 15 13.45 -0.06 -3.41
N GLN A 16 14.01 -0.14 -4.61
CA GLN A 16 13.62 0.68 -5.74
C GLN A 16 12.44 0.01 -6.45
N PRO A 17 11.25 0.66 -6.52
CA PRO A 17 10.14 0.10 -7.26
C PRO A 17 10.43 0.17 -8.76
N GLU A 18 10.42 -0.98 -9.42
CA GLU A 18 10.52 -1.09 -10.87
C GLU A 18 9.12 -1.22 -11.47
N TRP A 19 8.91 -0.58 -12.62
CA TRP A 19 7.69 -0.73 -13.41
C TRP A 19 8.01 -0.62 -14.89
N ASP A 20 7.45 -1.54 -15.68
CA ASP A 20 7.45 -1.52 -17.14
C ASP A 20 6.07 -1.91 -17.70
N GLU A 21 5.93 -1.93 -19.04
CA GLU A 21 4.67 -2.28 -19.70
C GLU A 21 4.22 -3.74 -19.49
N HIS A 22 5.12 -4.61 -19.02
CA HIS A 22 4.84 -6.01 -18.71
C HIS A 22 4.53 -6.23 -17.23
N THR A 23 4.57 -5.16 -16.42
CA THR A 23 4.35 -5.20 -14.98
C THR A 23 2.92 -4.77 -14.63
N ILE A 24 2.22 -5.61 -13.85
CA ILE A 24 0.96 -5.26 -13.19
C ILE A 24 1.26 -4.98 -11.71
N LEU A 25 1.33 -3.69 -11.36
CA LEU A 25 1.56 -3.25 -10.00
C LEU A 25 0.24 -2.98 -9.27
N CYS A 26 -0.07 -3.82 -8.29
CA CYS A 26 -1.25 -3.66 -7.43
C CYS A 26 -0.86 -3.00 -6.10
N MET A 27 -1.58 -1.96 -5.68
CA MET A 27 -1.40 -1.29 -4.39
C MET A 27 -2.74 -1.20 -3.63
N SER A 28 -2.71 -0.84 -2.35
CA SER A 28 -3.92 -0.66 -1.54
C SER A 28 -3.72 0.34 -0.41
N LEU A 29 -4.81 1.02 -0.03
CA LEU A 29 -4.85 1.92 1.13
C LEU A 29 -4.97 1.19 2.48
N SER A 30 -5.13 -0.14 2.48
CA SER A 30 -5.40 -0.92 3.70
C SER A 30 -4.31 -0.75 4.76
N LYS A 31 -3.04 -0.69 4.34
CA LYS A 31 -1.86 -0.60 5.23
C LYS A 31 -1.40 0.85 5.43
N LEU A 32 -2.07 1.80 4.77
CA LEU A 32 -1.99 3.23 5.07
C LEU A 32 -2.85 3.61 6.29
N GLY A 33 -3.64 2.67 6.83
CA GLY A 33 -4.58 2.92 7.93
C GLY A 33 -6.05 2.98 7.49
N MET A 34 -6.34 2.75 6.20
CA MET A 34 -7.70 2.77 5.65
C MET A 34 -8.15 1.40 5.13
N PRO A 35 -8.33 0.37 5.98
CA PRO A 35 -8.81 -0.95 5.55
C PRO A 35 -10.31 -0.96 5.23
N GLY A 36 -11.10 -0.08 5.87
CA GLY A 36 -12.55 -0.01 5.75
C GLY A 36 -13.06 0.43 4.37
N PRO A 37 -12.48 1.46 3.74
CA PRO A 37 -12.91 1.91 2.40
C PRO A 37 -12.65 0.93 1.25
N ARG A 38 -11.92 -0.18 1.49
CA ARG A 38 -11.67 -1.28 0.51
C ARG A 38 -11.09 -0.81 -0.83
N THR A 39 -10.18 0.17 -0.81
CA THR A 39 -9.59 0.72 -2.04
C THR A 39 -8.30 0.01 -2.44
N GLY A 40 -8.34 -0.58 -3.64
CA GLY A 40 -7.18 -1.08 -4.37
C GLY A 40 -6.84 -0.18 -5.56
N ILE A 41 -5.58 -0.16 -5.96
CA ILE A 41 -5.06 0.62 -7.08
C ILE A 41 -4.32 -0.35 -7.99
N VAL A 42 -4.56 -0.29 -9.30
CA VAL A 42 -3.90 -1.14 -10.30
C VAL A 42 -3.20 -0.26 -11.32
N ILE A 43 -1.89 -0.42 -11.44
CA ILE A 43 -1.04 0.25 -12.43
C ILE A 43 -0.58 -0.82 -13.42
N ALA A 44 -1.01 -0.71 -14.67
CA ALA A 44 -0.76 -1.71 -15.70
C ALA A 44 -0.84 -1.07 -17.10
N ALA A 45 -0.40 -1.80 -18.12
CA ALA A 45 -0.56 -1.38 -19.51
C ALA A 45 -2.05 -1.10 -19.85
N PRO A 46 -2.34 -0.12 -20.73
CA PRO A 46 -3.70 0.31 -21.00
C PRO A 46 -4.71 -0.80 -21.38
N PRO A 47 -4.36 -1.83 -22.17
CA PRO A 47 -5.27 -2.93 -22.45
C PRO A 47 -5.72 -3.68 -21.18
N ILE A 48 -4.81 -3.88 -20.22
CA ILE A 48 -5.07 -4.57 -18.96
C ILE A 48 -5.90 -3.69 -18.04
N ALA A 49 -5.55 -2.42 -17.89
CA ALA A 49 -6.32 -1.48 -17.07
C ALA A 49 -7.78 -1.37 -17.55
N ARG A 50 -8.00 -1.33 -18.88
CA ARG A 50 -9.34 -1.36 -19.47
C ARG A 50 -10.09 -2.67 -19.17
N ALA A 51 -9.42 -3.82 -19.25
CA ALA A 51 -10.03 -5.10 -18.92
C ALA A 51 -10.48 -5.16 -17.44
N VAL A 52 -9.65 -4.66 -16.52
CA VAL A 52 -10.01 -4.56 -15.09
C VAL A 52 -11.20 -3.62 -14.87
N ALA A 53 -11.24 -2.48 -15.57
CA ALA A 53 -12.37 -1.56 -15.50
C ALA A 53 -13.68 -2.20 -16.01
N ALA A 54 -13.62 -2.93 -17.13
CA ALA A 54 -14.76 -3.67 -17.66
C ALA A 54 -15.24 -4.77 -16.69
N LEU A 55 -14.30 -5.49 -16.07
CA LEU A 55 -14.62 -6.49 -15.05
C LEU A 55 -15.37 -5.88 -13.85
N ASN A 56 -14.91 -4.73 -13.36
CA ASN A 56 -15.58 -4.01 -12.26
C ASN A 56 -17.01 -3.59 -12.63
N ALA A 57 -17.25 -3.17 -13.88
CA ALA A 57 -18.59 -2.82 -14.35
C ALA A 57 -19.56 -4.02 -14.29
N VAL A 58 -19.07 -5.24 -14.54
CA VAL A 58 -19.87 -6.47 -14.49
C VAL A 58 -20.06 -6.99 -13.07
N ILE A 59 -18.98 -7.04 -12.28
CA ILE A 59 -19.00 -7.69 -10.95
C ILE A 59 -19.56 -6.78 -9.87
N SER A 60 -19.21 -5.50 -9.89
CA SER A 60 -19.48 -4.59 -8.77
C SER A 60 -20.10 -3.26 -9.20
N LEU A 61 -20.47 -3.10 -10.47
CA LEU A 61 -20.89 -1.85 -11.12
C LEU A 61 -19.80 -0.76 -11.16
N ALA A 62 -19.19 -0.46 -10.02
CA ALA A 62 -18.09 0.47 -9.87
C ALA A 62 -17.26 0.11 -8.61
N PRO A 63 -16.01 0.57 -8.50
CA PRO A 63 -15.28 0.51 -7.24
C PRO A 63 -15.82 1.53 -6.24
N THR A 64 -15.60 1.28 -4.94
CA THR A 64 -15.94 2.24 -3.87
C THR A 64 -15.10 3.51 -4.00
N SER A 65 -15.75 4.68 -4.01
CA SER A 65 -15.09 5.98 -4.20
C SER A 65 -14.61 6.65 -2.91
N THR A 66 -15.14 6.28 -1.74
CA THR A 66 -14.82 6.95 -0.46
C THR A 66 -13.33 6.95 -0.14
N GLY A 67 -12.63 5.82 -0.30
CA GLY A 67 -11.20 5.76 -0.01
C GLY A 67 -10.37 6.54 -1.03
N ALA A 68 -10.80 6.59 -2.28
CA ALA A 68 -10.17 7.43 -3.30
C ALA A 68 -10.34 8.93 -2.97
N ALA A 69 -11.55 9.34 -2.54
CA ALA A 69 -11.82 10.71 -2.13
C ALA A 69 -10.99 11.12 -0.90
N LEU A 70 -10.87 10.25 0.10
CA LEU A 70 -10.04 10.51 1.28
C LEU A 70 -8.54 10.57 0.96
N ALA A 71 -8.08 9.80 -0.02
CA ALA A 71 -6.68 9.75 -0.40
C ALA A 71 -6.26 10.84 -1.39
N LEU A 72 -7.20 11.48 -2.09
CA LEU A 72 -6.94 12.42 -3.17
C LEU A 72 -5.99 13.54 -2.73
N ASP A 73 -6.37 14.29 -1.70
CA ASP A 73 -5.56 15.42 -1.19
C ASP A 73 -4.18 14.95 -0.70
N MET A 74 -4.10 13.75 -0.10
CA MET A 74 -2.82 13.19 0.37
C MET A 74 -1.90 12.77 -0.78
N VAL A 75 -2.46 12.33 -1.90
CA VAL A 75 -1.70 11.98 -3.10
C VAL A 75 -1.22 13.24 -3.82
N GLU A 76 -2.10 14.24 -4.00
CA GLU A 76 -1.77 15.50 -4.67
C GLU A 76 -0.71 16.30 -3.91
N SER A 77 -0.80 16.34 -2.58
CA SER A 77 0.17 17.04 -1.73
C SER A 77 1.47 16.26 -1.47
N GLY A 78 1.51 14.96 -1.77
CA GLY A 78 2.62 14.06 -1.41
C GLY A 78 2.63 13.63 0.07
N GLU A 79 1.67 14.08 0.88
CA GLU A 79 1.53 13.70 2.28
C GLU A 79 1.42 12.18 2.48
N VAL A 80 0.89 11.45 1.50
CA VAL A 80 0.84 9.98 1.54
C VAL A 80 2.23 9.35 1.71
N ILE A 81 3.26 9.94 1.10
CA ILE A 81 4.65 9.48 1.20
C ILE A 81 5.23 9.90 2.55
N ARG A 82 5.05 11.16 2.94
CA ARG A 82 5.53 11.69 4.23
C ARG A 82 4.99 10.89 5.41
N LEU A 83 3.66 10.70 5.47
CA LEU A 83 3.01 9.89 6.51
C LEU A 83 3.51 8.44 6.52
N SER A 84 3.76 7.88 5.35
CA SER A 84 4.33 6.52 5.24
C SER A 84 5.72 6.43 5.87
N GLN A 85 6.59 7.40 5.60
CA GLN A 85 7.97 7.41 6.05
C GLN A 85 8.15 7.85 7.51
N GLU A 86 7.40 8.87 7.94
CA GLU A 86 7.59 9.53 9.24
C GLU A 86 6.69 8.97 10.34
N VAL A 87 5.53 8.38 9.99
CA VAL A 87 4.55 7.91 10.97
C VAL A 87 4.41 6.39 10.91
N ILE A 88 4.05 5.86 9.74
CA ILE A 88 3.67 4.44 9.60
C ILE A 88 4.90 3.54 9.73
N ARG A 89 5.97 3.82 8.98
CA ARG A 89 7.20 3.01 9.00
C ARG A 89 7.85 2.93 10.38
N PRO A 90 8.06 4.03 11.14
CA PRO A 90 8.63 3.96 12.48
C PRO A 90 7.75 3.20 13.47
N PHE A 91 6.43 3.39 13.40
CA PHE A 91 5.48 2.67 14.25
C PHE A 91 5.56 1.15 14.07
N TYR A 92 5.52 0.67 12.82
CA TYR A 92 5.63 -0.76 12.56
C TYR A 92 7.04 -1.29 12.88
N LYS A 93 8.09 -0.50 12.66
CA LYS A 93 9.47 -0.89 12.96
C LYS A 93 9.65 -1.16 14.45
N ALA A 94 9.22 -0.23 15.30
CA ALA A 94 9.29 -0.39 16.75
C ALA A 94 8.53 -1.62 17.24
N LYS A 95 7.35 -1.91 16.66
CA LYS A 95 6.59 -3.14 16.97
C LYS A 95 7.32 -4.41 16.56
N ALA A 96 7.94 -4.43 15.38
CA ALA A 96 8.70 -5.58 14.90
C ALA A 96 9.94 -5.83 15.79
N GLU A 97 10.69 -4.78 16.12
CA GLU A 97 11.86 -4.86 17.01
C GLU A 97 11.47 -5.36 18.41
N GLN A 98 10.37 -4.86 18.97
CA GLN A 98 9.85 -5.31 20.26
C GLN A 98 9.45 -6.79 20.22
N ALA A 99 8.77 -7.23 19.16
CA ALA A 99 8.38 -8.63 19.02
C ALA A 99 9.61 -9.55 18.92
N VAL A 100 10.63 -9.15 18.16
CA VAL A 100 11.90 -9.88 18.08
C VAL A 100 12.61 -9.94 19.43
N ALA A 101 12.62 -8.84 20.19
CA ALA A 101 13.21 -8.81 21.53
C ALA A 101 12.52 -9.81 22.48
N TRP A 102 11.19 -9.84 22.51
CA TRP A 102 10.45 -10.82 23.32
C TRP A 102 10.73 -12.27 22.92
N VAL A 103 10.89 -12.54 21.62
CA VAL A 103 11.25 -13.88 21.14
C VAL A 103 12.64 -14.27 21.62
N ARG A 104 13.64 -13.39 21.51
CA ARG A 104 15.01 -13.67 21.98
C ARG A 104 15.05 -13.96 23.48
N GLU A 105 14.39 -13.11 24.28
CA GLU A 105 14.27 -13.29 25.73
C GLU A 105 13.63 -14.64 26.08
N ALA A 106 12.54 -15.00 25.39
CA ALA A 106 11.84 -16.28 25.63
C ALA A 106 12.65 -17.51 25.19
N MET A 107 13.56 -17.36 24.22
CA MET A 107 14.41 -18.45 23.70
C MET A 107 15.79 -18.53 24.35
N GLY A 108 16.13 -17.60 25.25
CA GLY A 108 17.41 -17.59 25.97
C GLY A 108 18.61 -17.12 25.14
N GLU A 109 18.37 -16.34 24.08
CA GLU A 109 19.41 -15.61 23.32
C GLU A 109 19.64 -14.19 23.86
#